data_AF-A0A9D7A016-F1
#
_entry.id   AF-A0A9D7A016-F1
#
_cell.length_a   1.000
_cell.length_b   1.000
_cell.length_c   1.000
_cell.angle_alpha   90.00
_cell.angle_beta   90.00
_cell.angle_gamma   90.00
#
_symmetry.space_group_name_H-M   'P 1'
#
loop_
_entity.id
_entity.type
_entity.pdbx_description
1 polymer ?
#
loop_
_entity_poly.entity_id
_entity_poly.type
_entity_poly.pdbx_seq_one_letter_code
_entity_poly.pdbx_strand_id
1 'polypeptide(L)'
;MTLTAQVLEKYPIQLDARTLRVLLGDVNREMQTYADLIKRFETQHGSDLASFEARLKRKEIAEHPGWEIAIEWGSATDELEKLKLIKRALEWILNFLN
;
A
#
# COMPACT_ATOMS: atom_id res chain seq x y z
N MET A 1 1.18 25.78 -26.95
CA MET A 1 1.46 25.67 -25.50
C MET A 1 0.43 24.74 -24.89
N THR A 2 0.84 23.72 -24.14
CA THR A 2 -0.09 22.80 -23.46
C THR A 2 -0.69 23.48 -22.23
N LEU A 3 -1.91 23.08 -21.84
CA LEU A 3 -2.57 23.57 -20.61
C LEU A 3 -1.67 23.40 -19.38
N THR A 4 -0.90 22.31 -19.36
CA THR A 4 0.11 21.98 -18.34
C THR A 4 1.17 23.09 -18.20
N ALA A 5 1.69 23.60 -19.32
CA ALA A 5 2.71 24.66 -19.31
C ALA A 5 2.15 25.98 -18.74
N GLN A 6 0.92 26.35 -19.10
CA GLN A 6 0.28 27.57 -18.60
C GLN A 6 -0.03 27.50 -17.09
N VAL A 7 -0.40 26.31 -16.59
CA VAL A 7 -0.67 26.11 -15.16
C VAL A 7 0.62 26.15 -14.34
N LEU A 8 1.69 25.50 -14.82
CA LEU A 8 3.00 25.52 -14.15
C LEU A 8 3.64 26.91 -14.12
N GLU A 9 3.42 27.72 -15.16
CA GLU A 9 3.88 29.11 -15.21
C GLU A 9 3.12 30.01 -14.21
N LYS A 10 1.82 29.75 -14.02
CA LYS A 10 0.96 30.51 -13.10
C LYS A 10 1.11 30.08 -11.63
N TYR A 11 1.40 28.79 -11.40
CA TYR A 11 1.55 28.18 -10.08
C TYR A 11 2.79 27.29 -10.06
N PRO A 12 3.99 27.86 -9.85
CA PRO A 12 5.22 27.10 -9.86
C PRO A 12 5.23 26.11 -8.69
N ILE A 13 5.09 24.84 -9.01
CA ILE A 13 5.21 23.75 -8.05
C ILE A 13 6.71 23.58 -7.76
N GLN A 14 7.14 23.89 -6.53
CA GLN A 14 8.52 23.67 -6.07
C GLN A 14 8.77 22.19 -5.72
N LEU A 15 8.34 21.27 -6.59
CA LEU A 15 8.48 19.84 -6.38
C LEU A 15 9.30 19.26 -7.52
N ASP A 16 10.48 18.78 -7.17
CA ASP A 16 11.46 18.25 -8.09
C ASP A 16 11.09 16.80 -8.49
N ALA A 17 11.09 16.50 -9.80
CA ALA A 17 10.77 15.19 -10.33
C ALA A 17 11.74 14.08 -9.83
N ARG A 18 12.98 14.41 -9.50
CA ARG A 18 13.94 13.51 -8.84
C ARG A 18 13.49 13.18 -7.42
N THR A 19 13.11 14.17 -6.62
CA THR A 19 12.56 13.96 -5.26
C THR A 19 11.33 13.06 -5.31
N LEU A 20 10.40 13.29 -6.23
CA LEU A 20 9.24 12.41 -6.43
C LEU A 20 9.62 10.97 -6.77
N ARG A 21 10.61 10.76 -7.66
CA ARG A 21 11.09 9.41 -8.01
C ARG A 21 11.74 8.70 -6.82
N VAL A 22 12.46 9.42 -5.96
CA VAL A 22 13.03 8.87 -4.72
C VAL A 22 11.90 8.43 -3.79
N LEU A 23 10.94 9.31 -3.52
CA LEU A 23 9.77 8.98 -2.69
C LEU A 23 8.98 7.79 -3.23
N LEU A 24 8.77 7.73 -4.55
CA LEU A 24 8.12 6.59 -5.19
C LEU A 24 8.91 5.29 -4.99
N GLY A 25 10.24 5.36 -5.04
CA GLY A 25 11.13 4.23 -4.74
C GLY A 25 10.99 3.74 -3.30
N ASP A 26 10.89 4.66 -2.34
CA ASP A 26 10.71 4.30 -0.93
C ASP A 26 9.34 3.70 -0.66
N VAL A 27 8.26 4.28 -1.21
CA VAL A 27 6.91 3.73 -1.16
C VAL A 27 6.87 2.31 -1.74
N ASN A 28 7.51 2.07 -2.89
CA ASN A 28 7.57 0.73 -3.48
C ASN A 28 8.28 -0.28 -2.56
N ARG A 29 9.35 0.12 -1.89
CA ARG A 29 10.09 -0.76 -0.96
C ARG A 29 9.25 -1.09 0.28
N GLU A 30 8.52 -0.11 0.80
CA GLU A 30 7.62 -0.31 1.93
C GLU A 30 6.42 -1.19 1.54
N MET A 31 5.84 -0.97 0.36
CA MET A 31 4.80 -1.85 -0.20
C MET A 31 5.27 -3.30 -0.31
N GLN A 32 6.51 -3.52 -0.77
CA GLN A 32 7.07 -4.88 -0.84
C GLN A 32 7.19 -5.51 0.54
N THR A 33 7.54 -4.73 1.57
CA THR A 33 7.64 -5.22 2.95
C THR A 33 6.28 -5.72 3.46
N TYR A 34 5.21 -4.95 3.27
CA TYR A 34 3.86 -5.39 3.66
C TYR A 34 3.35 -6.56 2.79
N ALA A 35 3.64 -6.56 1.49
CA ALA A 35 3.28 -7.67 0.61
C ALA A 35 3.96 -8.98 1.03
N ASP A 36 5.24 -8.93 1.41
CA ASP A 36 5.97 -10.10 1.91
C ASP A 36 5.41 -10.57 3.26
N LEU A 37 5.03 -9.65 4.15
CA LEU A 37 4.39 -9.98 5.42
C LEU A 37 3.03 -10.67 5.23
N ILE A 38 2.16 -10.11 4.37
CA ILE A 38 0.87 -10.70 4.01
C ILE A 38 1.07 -12.12 3.45
N LYS A 39 2.03 -12.28 2.53
CA LYS A 39 2.34 -13.59 1.94
C LYS A 39 2.85 -14.60 2.97
N ARG A 40 3.57 -14.16 4.00
CA ARG A 40 3.97 -15.02 5.12
C ARG A 40 2.75 -15.52 5.89
N PHE A 41 1.80 -14.64 6.21
CA PHE A 41 0.54 -15.07 6.84
C PHE A 41 -0.22 -16.06 5.98
N GLU A 42 -0.38 -15.77 4.68
CA GLU A 42 -1.05 -16.67 3.73
C GLU A 42 -0.39 -18.05 3.70
N THR A 43 0.93 -18.08 3.64
CA THR A 43 1.71 -19.32 3.60
C THR A 43 1.60 -20.09 4.92
N GLN A 44 1.69 -19.40 6.05
CA GLN A 44 1.62 -20.00 7.39
C GLN A 44 0.25 -20.59 7.70
N HIS A 45 -0.82 -19.95 7.21
CA HIS A 45 -2.19 -20.35 7.52
C HIS A 45 -2.89 -21.11 6.38
N GLY A 46 -2.26 -21.19 5.20
CA GLY A 46 -2.73 -21.94 4.04
C GLY A 46 -3.99 -21.37 3.41
N SER A 47 -4.29 -20.10 3.63
CA SER A 47 -5.49 -19.41 3.15
C SER A 47 -5.25 -17.92 3.02
N ASP A 48 -6.23 -17.16 2.50
CA ASP A 48 -6.25 -15.71 2.63
C ASP A 48 -6.83 -15.26 4.00
N LEU A 49 -6.79 -13.96 4.27
CA LEU A 49 -7.29 -13.36 5.51
C LEU A 49 -8.79 -13.61 5.70
N ALA A 50 -9.59 -13.41 4.65
CA ALA A 50 -11.04 -13.57 4.73
C ALA A 50 -11.44 -15.01 5.10
N SER A 51 -10.76 -15.99 4.52
CA SER A 51 -10.96 -17.41 4.84
C SER A 51 -10.48 -17.72 6.26
N PHE A 52 -9.37 -17.13 6.69
CA PHE A 52 -8.86 -17.28 8.05
C PHE A 52 -9.84 -16.73 9.10
N GLU A 53 -10.35 -15.51 8.90
CA GLU A 53 -11.37 -14.88 9.75
C GLU A 53 -12.68 -15.67 9.77
N ALA A 54 -13.09 -16.23 8.62
CA ALA A 54 -14.26 -17.09 8.55
C ALA A 54 -14.10 -18.34 9.41
N ARG A 55 -12.93 -18.99 9.36
CA ARG A 55 -12.59 -20.15 10.21
C ARG A 55 -12.57 -19.77 11.69
N LEU A 56 -12.01 -18.60 12.03
CA LEU A 56 -12.01 -18.06 13.39
C LEU A 56 -13.43 -17.88 13.92
N LYS A 57 -14.30 -17.25 13.13
CA LYS A 57 -15.72 -17.02 13.48
C LYS A 57 -16.51 -18.32 13.65
N ARG A 58 -16.18 -19.36 12.87
CA ARG A 58 -16.76 -20.71 13.00
C ARG A 58 -16.14 -21.53 14.15
N LYS A 59 -15.16 -20.98 14.87
CA LYS A 59 -14.40 -21.67 15.94
C LYS A 59 -13.66 -22.92 15.45
N GLU A 60 -13.29 -22.95 14.17
CA GLU A 60 -12.49 -24.02 13.55
C GLU A 60 -10.99 -23.88 13.87
N ILE A 61 -10.59 -22.71 14.36
CA ILE A 61 -9.26 -22.41 14.89
C ILE A 61 -9.42 -21.75 16.27
N ALA A 62 -8.36 -21.83 17.08
CA ALA A 62 -8.36 -21.24 18.41
C ALA A 62 -8.51 -19.71 18.34
N GLU A 63 -9.38 -19.16 19.18
CA GLU A 63 -9.63 -17.72 19.28
C GLU A 63 -8.36 -16.95 19.65
N HIS A 64 -7.56 -17.50 20.55
CA HIS A 64 -6.19 -17.07 20.80
C HIS A 64 -5.20 -18.13 20.31
N PRO A 65 -4.16 -17.77 19.54
CA PRO A 65 -3.78 -16.42 19.10
C PRO A 65 -4.49 -15.96 17.81
N GLY A 66 -5.51 -16.67 17.33
CA GLY A 66 -6.12 -16.41 16.02
C GLY A 66 -6.65 -14.99 15.82
N TRP A 67 -7.23 -14.38 16.85
CA TRP A 67 -7.70 -13.00 16.81
C TRP A 67 -6.57 -11.98 16.63
N GLU A 68 -5.47 -12.14 17.36
CA GLU A 68 -4.29 -11.25 17.25
C GLU A 68 -3.68 -11.34 15.86
N ILE A 69 -3.57 -12.55 15.32
CA ILE A 69 -3.08 -12.80 13.96
C ILE A 69 -3.98 -12.12 12.92
N ALA A 70 -5.30 -12.23 13.06
CA ALA A 70 -6.23 -11.59 12.14
C ALA A 70 -6.09 -10.06 12.15
N ILE A 71 -5.90 -9.45 13.33
CA ILE A 71 -5.69 -8.01 13.46
C ILE A 71 -4.38 -7.57 12.82
N GLU A 72 -3.28 -8.28 13.09
CA GLU A 72 -1.97 -7.93 12.53
C GLU A 72 -1.97 -8.04 11.00
N TRP A 73 -2.55 -9.13 10.48
CA TRP A 73 -2.67 -9.34 9.05
C TRP A 73 -3.63 -8.34 8.37
N GLY A 74 -4.76 -8.02 9.00
CA GLY A 74 -5.65 -6.97 8.53
C GLY A 74 -4.96 -5.62 8.47
N SER A 75 -4.21 -5.26 9.52
CA SER A 75 -3.44 -4.02 9.56
C SER A 75 -2.40 -3.96 8.45
N ALA A 76 -1.65 -5.04 8.20
CA ALA A 76 -0.69 -5.10 7.10
C ALA A 76 -1.37 -4.92 5.72
N THR A 77 -2.57 -5.49 5.55
CA THR A 77 -3.37 -5.35 4.33
C THR A 77 -3.82 -3.91 4.12
N ASP A 78 -4.32 -3.27 5.17
CA ASP A 78 -4.77 -1.87 5.13
C ASP A 78 -3.62 -0.91 4.83
N GLU A 79 -2.45 -1.11 5.45
CA GLU A 79 -1.26 -0.30 5.16
C GLU A 79 -0.78 -0.46 3.72
N LEU A 80 -0.82 -1.67 3.17
CA LEU A 80 -0.50 -1.89 1.76
C LEU A 80 -1.46 -1.14 0.82
N GLU A 81 -2.76 -1.13 1.12
CA GLU A 81 -3.75 -0.38 0.32
C GLU A 81 -3.55 1.13 0.41
N LYS A 82 -3.23 1.67 1.61
CA LYS A 82 -2.87 3.09 1.77
C LYS A 82 -1.65 3.45 0.92
N LEU A 83 -0.61 2.63 0.93
CA LEU A 83 0.59 2.87 0.13
C LEU A 83 0.30 2.79 -1.38
N LYS A 84 -0.57 1.87 -1.83
CA LYS A 84 -1.02 1.83 -3.24
C LYS A 84 -1.70 3.13 -3.66
N LEU A 85 -2.51 3.74 -2.79
CA LEU A 85 -3.14 5.03 -3.05
C LEU A 85 -2.10 6.15 -3.16
N ILE A 86 -1.16 6.22 -2.21
CA ILE A 86 -0.05 7.19 -2.22
C ILE A 86 0.78 7.04 -3.50
N LYS A 87 1.15 5.81 -3.86
CA LYS A 87 1.87 5.50 -5.09
C LYS A 87 1.17 6.07 -6.32
N ARG A 88 -0.14 5.82 -6.47
CA ARG A 88 -0.95 6.34 -7.60
C ARG A 88 -0.95 7.87 -7.64
N ALA A 89 -1.06 8.52 -6.47
CA ALA A 89 -1.00 9.98 -6.39
C ALA A 89 0.37 10.52 -6.83
N LEU A 90 1.47 9.93 -6.34
CA LEU A 90 2.82 10.31 -6.72
C LEU A 90 3.09 10.09 -8.21
N GLU A 91 2.64 8.98 -8.78
CA GLU A 91 2.74 8.70 -10.22
C GLU A 91 1.95 9.71 -11.06
N TRP A 92 0.76 10.09 -10.61
CA TRP A 92 -0.04 11.12 -11.27
C TRP A 92 0.67 12.48 -11.28
N ILE A 93 1.24 12.90 -10.13
CA ILE A 93 2.01 14.15 -10.06
C ILE A 93 3.25 14.08 -10.96
N LEU A 94 3.98 12.97 -10.94
CA LEU A 94 5.17 12.81 -11.77
C LEU A 94 4.84 12.88 -13.27
N ASN A 95 3.71 12.30 -13.69
CA ASN A 95 3.23 12.38 -15.07
C ASN A 95 2.73 13.78 -15.44
N PHE A 96 2.30 14.58 -14.47
CA PHE A 96 1.92 15.99 -14.70
C PHE A 96 3.15 16.89 -14.90
N LEU A 97 4.28 16.54 -14.31
CA LEU A 97 5.53 17.31 -14.38
C LEU A 97 6.45 16.94 -15.56
N ASN A 98 6.24 15.78 -16.19
CA ASN A 98 6.94 15.36 -17.42
C ASN A 98 6.18 15.81 -18.68
#